data_AF-A0A6P6RZM3-F1
#
_entry.id   AF-A0A6P6RZM3-F1
#
_cell.length_a   1.000
_cell.length_b   1.000
_cell.length_c   1.000
_cell.angle_alpha   90.00
_cell.angle_beta   90.00
_cell.angle_gamma   90.00
#
_symmetry.space_group_name_H-M   'P 1'
#
loop_
_entity.id
_entity.type
_entity.pdbx_description
1 polymer ?
#
loop_
_entity_poly.entity_id
_entity_poly.type
_entity_poly.pdbx_seq_one_letter_code
_entity_poly.pdbx_strand_id
1 'polypeptide(L)'
;MYSQVPQHQDSQQQLRPRIVAWQTPDSYAKEDDSGIYDTEAKIEVTAQCRPKEDVYQVLKEVIRVHPSLSPKHRELLGNTVKGLIADRCVAHSMISAMRAMLSAAGTAWQIARGNSAAAAVCLAAAGVAAELTMAGVSPREAGKRAAEVAVAKGVGATRNLVSRHKVEQQRQHNAAAAAAALRRAQEAAEAAGDYSGNETQENPSSTNRQNVELRSPPLPAPDSAAALSAGVHVPQYLVETATSEAVLQMAAYFDKRLDLFLRLLADEIRNLARSTWKLVEEKLLPATDSKEAKVFYLQLSADTARYTSQVVNDTEEENRLRKQSIQFYRTALALFEAKPAEQKEGQKAEGKDEQQTLLGAKMGLKLNYAVLLHDEENGIQEAIDVLADQFREAVANVVHITDGEESRRVMTIMSLIRGNVENWCRELGRNDATALLGLDGSAAPVI
;
A
#
# COMPACT_ATOMS: atom_id res chain seq x y z
N MET A 1 -75.67 -29.10 -38.64
CA MET A 1 -76.03 -30.38 -38.02
C MET A 1 -74.78 -31.24 -38.02
N TYR A 2 -74.43 -31.74 -36.84
CA TYR A 2 -73.17 -32.37 -36.44
C TYR A 2 -72.52 -33.31 -37.47
N SER A 3 -71.19 -33.23 -37.59
CA SER A 3 -70.37 -34.44 -37.74
C SER A 3 -69.08 -34.33 -36.92
N GLN A 4 -68.70 -35.47 -36.39
CA GLN A 4 -68.03 -35.68 -35.11
C GLN A 4 -66.49 -35.61 -35.17
N VAL A 5 -65.92 -35.02 -34.12
CA VAL A 5 -64.56 -35.20 -33.56
C VAL A 5 -64.53 -36.57 -32.84
N PRO A 6 -63.41 -37.20 -32.37
CA PRO A 6 -62.06 -36.68 -32.11
C PRO A 6 -60.93 -37.71 -32.42
N GLN A 7 -59.63 -37.60 -32.09
CA GLN A 7 -58.95 -37.01 -30.93
C GLN A 7 -57.41 -37.06 -31.15
N HIS A 8 -56.74 -35.93 -30.87
CA HIS A 8 -55.48 -35.72 -30.10
C HIS A 8 -54.33 -36.75 -30.16
N GLN A 9 -53.03 -36.39 -30.12
CA GLN A 9 -52.42 -35.27 -29.38
C GLN A 9 -50.97 -35.01 -29.86
N ASP A 10 -50.68 -33.74 -30.11
CA ASP A 10 -49.51 -32.93 -29.73
C ASP A 10 -48.10 -33.55 -29.59
N SER A 11 -47.14 -32.94 -30.30
CA SER A 11 -45.94 -32.36 -29.67
C SER A 11 -45.38 -31.23 -30.53
N GLN A 12 -45.24 -30.06 -29.90
CA GLN A 12 -45.05 -28.74 -30.52
C GLN A 12 -43.70 -28.54 -31.22
N GLN A 13 -43.77 -27.74 -32.27
CA GLN A 13 -42.69 -27.10 -33.02
C GLN A 13 -41.95 -26.05 -32.17
N GLN A 14 -40.63 -25.94 -32.35
CA GLN A 14 -39.94 -24.65 -32.34
C GLN A 14 -39.08 -24.51 -33.60
N LEU A 15 -39.51 -23.61 -34.47
CA LEU A 15 -38.87 -23.20 -35.72
C LEU A 15 -37.64 -22.32 -35.42
N ARG A 16 -36.45 -22.71 -35.92
CA ARG A 16 -35.27 -21.83 -36.02
C ARG A 16 -35.43 -20.85 -37.19
N PRO A 17 -35.04 -19.58 -37.06
CA PRO A 17 -34.68 -18.75 -38.20
C PRO A 17 -33.16 -18.60 -38.39
N ARG A 18 -32.78 -18.47 -39.66
CA ARG A 18 -31.43 -18.54 -40.29
C ARG A 18 -30.43 -17.47 -39.84
N ILE A 19 -29.17 -17.89 -39.72
CA ILE A 19 -27.98 -17.00 -39.71
C ILE A 19 -27.57 -16.72 -41.17
N VAL A 20 -27.44 -15.46 -41.54
CA VAL A 20 -26.91 -15.00 -42.83
C VAL A 20 -25.39 -14.94 -42.72
N ALA A 21 -24.70 -15.73 -43.56
CA ALA A 21 -23.26 -15.72 -43.66
C ALA A 21 -22.80 -14.54 -44.53
N TRP A 22 -22.01 -13.63 -43.95
CA TRP A 22 -21.20 -12.68 -44.72
C TRP A 22 -19.89 -13.37 -45.10
N GLN A 23 -19.68 -13.56 -46.40
CA GLN A 23 -18.37 -13.94 -46.94
C GLN A 23 -17.54 -12.68 -47.14
N THR A 24 -16.33 -12.62 -46.57
CA THR A 24 -15.30 -11.63 -46.92
C THR A 24 -14.27 -12.26 -47.86
N PRO A 25 -13.82 -11.55 -48.92
CA PRO A 25 -12.80 -12.04 -49.84
C PRO A 25 -11.39 -11.97 -49.23
N ASP A 26 -10.54 -12.90 -49.67
CA ASP A 26 -9.13 -13.05 -49.31
C ASP A 26 -8.37 -11.72 -49.23
N SER A 27 -7.77 -11.45 -48.06
CA SER A 27 -6.63 -10.56 -47.95
C SER A 27 -5.65 -11.13 -46.92
N TYR A 28 -4.41 -11.30 -47.35
CA TYR A 28 -3.27 -11.76 -46.57
C TYR A 28 -3.17 -11.04 -45.21
N ALA A 29 -3.57 -11.72 -44.13
CA ALA A 29 -3.34 -11.29 -42.75
C ALA A 29 -2.86 -12.48 -41.92
N LYS A 30 -1.57 -12.40 -41.55
CA LYS A 30 -0.85 -13.07 -40.47
C LYS A 30 -1.62 -14.14 -39.66
N GLU A 31 -1.18 -15.39 -39.78
CA GLU A 31 -1.60 -16.50 -38.91
C GLU A 31 -1.19 -16.30 -37.42
N ASP A 32 -0.40 -15.28 -37.09
CA ASP A 32 0.15 -15.00 -35.75
C ASP A 32 -0.82 -14.24 -34.81
N ASP A 33 -1.82 -13.51 -35.34
CA ASP A 33 -2.74 -12.71 -34.50
C ASP A 33 -3.84 -13.55 -33.82
N SER A 34 -4.16 -14.74 -34.36
CA SER A 34 -5.25 -15.59 -33.85
C SER A 34 -5.00 -16.07 -32.41
N GLY A 35 -3.75 -16.39 -32.07
CA GLY A 35 -3.36 -16.80 -30.72
C GLY A 35 -3.39 -15.64 -29.72
N ILE A 36 -3.07 -14.42 -30.17
CA ILE A 36 -3.12 -13.22 -29.34
C ILE A 36 -4.56 -12.93 -28.93
N TYR A 37 -5.51 -12.89 -29.87
CA TYR A 37 -6.93 -12.66 -29.57
C TYR A 37 -7.51 -13.72 -28.61
N ASP A 38 -7.14 -14.99 -28.77
CA ASP A 38 -7.60 -16.07 -27.86
C ASP A 38 -7.03 -15.88 -26.45
N THR A 39 -5.76 -15.47 -26.32
CA THR A 39 -5.14 -15.18 -25.01
C THR A 39 -5.74 -13.95 -24.32
N GLU A 40 -6.03 -12.88 -25.06
CA GLU A 40 -6.69 -11.69 -24.51
C GLU A 40 -8.11 -12.01 -24.04
N ALA A 41 -8.89 -12.71 -24.87
CA ALA A 41 -10.23 -13.17 -24.49
C ALA A 41 -10.20 -14.05 -23.24
N LYS A 42 -9.22 -14.97 -23.12
CA LYS A 42 -9.05 -15.82 -21.93
C LYS A 42 -8.78 -14.98 -20.67
N ILE A 43 -7.95 -13.93 -20.75
CA ILE A 43 -7.70 -13.03 -19.63
C ILE A 43 -8.99 -12.32 -19.21
N GLU A 44 -9.71 -11.73 -20.16
CA GLU A 44 -10.89 -10.92 -19.88
C GLU A 44 -12.04 -11.74 -19.27
N VAL A 45 -12.31 -12.91 -19.83
CA VAL A 45 -13.33 -13.84 -19.30
C VAL A 45 -12.97 -14.29 -17.88
N THR A 46 -11.70 -14.58 -17.63
CA THR A 46 -11.23 -15.00 -16.30
C THR A 46 -11.35 -13.85 -15.30
N ALA A 47 -10.97 -12.63 -15.68
CA ALA A 47 -10.99 -11.45 -14.82
C ALA A 47 -12.40 -11.08 -14.31
N GLN A 48 -13.44 -11.33 -15.11
CA GLN A 48 -14.82 -10.99 -14.75
C GLN A 48 -15.49 -12.01 -13.81
N CYS A 49 -15.04 -13.27 -13.81
CA CYS A 49 -15.81 -14.37 -13.23
C CYS A 49 -15.02 -15.28 -12.29
N ARG A 50 -13.74 -14.99 -12.01
CA ARG A 50 -12.88 -15.90 -11.24
C ARG A 50 -12.20 -15.23 -10.05
N PRO A 51 -11.83 -16.03 -9.02
CA PRO A 51 -10.94 -15.57 -7.95
C PRO A 51 -9.64 -14.99 -8.50
N LYS A 52 -9.06 -14.02 -7.78
CA LYS A 52 -7.79 -13.37 -8.15
C LYS A 52 -6.65 -14.39 -8.38
N GLU A 53 -6.66 -15.52 -7.68
CA GLU A 53 -5.67 -16.60 -7.88
C GLU A 53 -5.71 -17.16 -9.31
N ASP A 54 -6.91 -17.44 -9.83
CA ASP A 54 -7.11 -17.97 -11.19
C ASP A 54 -6.70 -16.92 -12.23
N VAL A 55 -7.06 -15.65 -12.01
CA VAL A 55 -6.65 -14.52 -12.86
C VAL A 55 -5.11 -14.45 -12.91
N TYR A 56 -4.44 -14.57 -11.77
CA TYR A 56 -2.99 -14.56 -11.71
C TYR A 56 -2.35 -15.75 -12.44
N GLN A 57 -2.92 -16.95 -12.33
CA GLN A 57 -2.41 -18.12 -13.08
C GLN A 57 -2.59 -17.93 -14.59
N VAL A 58 -3.75 -17.47 -15.05
CA VAL A 58 -3.98 -17.20 -16.47
C VAL A 58 -3.02 -16.14 -16.99
N LEU A 59 -2.81 -15.05 -16.25
CA LEU A 59 -1.82 -14.04 -16.62
C LEU A 59 -0.41 -14.64 -16.72
N LYS A 60 -0.01 -15.51 -15.79
CA LYS A 60 1.29 -16.20 -15.86
C LYS A 60 1.41 -17.09 -17.09
N GLU A 61 0.34 -17.80 -17.47
CA GLU A 61 0.32 -18.61 -18.70
C GLU A 61 0.47 -17.73 -19.95
N VAL A 62 -0.30 -16.63 -20.02
CA VAL A 62 -0.23 -15.73 -21.17
C VAL A 62 1.13 -15.07 -21.27
N ILE A 63 1.69 -14.55 -20.18
CA ILE A 63 3.01 -13.88 -20.16
C ILE A 63 4.13 -14.84 -20.58
N ARG A 64 3.99 -16.16 -20.34
CA ARG A 64 4.96 -17.15 -20.80
C ARG A 64 5.01 -17.27 -22.31
N VAL A 65 3.88 -17.07 -22.99
CA VAL A 65 3.74 -17.18 -24.44
C VAL A 65 3.96 -15.81 -25.10
N HIS A 66 3.30 -14.78 -24.57
CA HIS A 66 3.34 -13.39 -25.05
C HIS A 66 3.67 -12.44 -23.89
N PRO A 67 4.96 -12.12 -23.68
CA PRO A 67 5.39 -11.29 -22.54
C PRO A 67 5.09 -9.79 -22.71
N SER A 68 4.65 -9.35 -23.89
CA SER A 68 4.24 -7.97 -24.14
C SER A 68 2.78 -7.74 -23.71
N LEU A 69 2.58 -7.08 -22.57
CA LEU A 69 1.23 -6.77 -22.06
C LEU A 69 0.74 -5.38 -22.51
N SER A 70 -0.53 -5.31 -22.91
CA SER A 70 -1.26 -4.05 -23.11
C SER A 70 -1.38 -3.28 -21.77
N PRO A 71 -1.62 -1.94 -21.80
CA PRO A 71 -1.83 -1.16 -20.57
C PRO A 71 -2.91 -1.75 -19.66
N LYS A 72 -4.03 -2.20 -20.25
CA LYS A 72 -5.14 -2.86 -19.54
C LYS A 72 -4.68 -4.15 -18.84
N HIS A 73 -3.92 -5.01 -19.51
CA HIS A 73 -3.42 -6.26 -18.92
C HIS A 73 -2.33 -6.02 -17.86
N ARG A 74 -1.50 -4.97 -18.02
CA ARG A 74 -0.56 -4.55 -16.98
C ARG A 74 -1.30 -4.12 -15.73
N GLU A 75 -2.30 -3.25 -15.85
CA GLU A 75 -3.10 -2.80 -14.73
C GLU A 75 -3.83 -3.96 -14.04
N LEU A 76 -4.42 -4.88 -14.80
CA LEU A 76 -5.05 -6.09 -14.26
C LEU A 76 -4.05 -6.95 -13.48
N LEU A 77 -2.83 -7.16 -14.00
CA LEU A 77 -1.77 -7.88 -13.29
C LEU A 77 -1.42 -7.18 -11.97
N GLY A 78 -1.22 -5.86 -12.00
CA GLY A 78 -0.92 -5.07 -10.81
C GLY A 78 -2.02 -5.20 -9.76
N ASN A 79 -3.29 -4.98 -10.15
CA ASN A 79 -4.44 -5.06 -9.26
C ASN A 79 -4.63 -6.47 -8.69
N THR A 80 -4.41 -7.50 -9.51
CA THR A 80 -4.52 -8.90 -9.08
C THR A 80 -3.47 -9.22 -8.03
N VAL A 81 -2.19 -8.95 -8.30
CA VAL A 81 -1.08 -9.23 -7.37
C VAL A 81 -1.23 -8.43 -6.08
N LYS A 82 -1.49 -7.12 -6.18
CA LYS A 82 -1.69 -6.25 -5.02
C LYS A 82 -2.88 -6.71 -4.18
N GLY A 83 -3.99 -7.06 -4.82
CA GLY A 83 -5.18 -7.58 -4.14
C GLY A 83 -4.89 -8.89 -3.40
N LEU A 84 -4.17 -9.84 -4.02
CA LEU A 84 -3.81 -11.11 -3.41
C LEU A 84 -2.88 -10.95 -2.20
N ILE A 85 -1.94 -10.01 -2.26
CA ILE A 85 -1.05 -9.71 -1.14
C ILE A 85 -1.82 -8.98 -0.04
N ALA A 86 -2.61 -7.95 -0.39
CA ALA A 86 -3.38 -7.17 0.57
C ALA A 86 -4.34 -8.05 1.38
N ASP A 87 -5.07 -8.97 0.73
CA ASP A 87 -5.99 -9.90 1.41
C ASP A 87 -5.24 -10.74 2.48
N ARG A 88 -4.02 -11.20 2.14
CA ARG A 88 -3.16 -11.98 3.06
C ARG A 88 -2.54 -11.13 4.15
N CYS A 89 -2.12 -9.90 3.86
CA CYS A 89 -1.62 -8.96 4.86
C CYS A 89 -2.71 -8.62 5.89
N VAL A 90 -3.95 -8.38 5.44
CA VAL A 90 -5.10 -8.16 6.34
C VAL A 90 -5.34 -9.38 7.22
N ALA A 91 -5.34 -10.59 6.64
CA ALA A 91 -5.46 -11.82 7.42
C ALA A 91 -4.33 -11.96 8.45
N HIS A 92 -3.08 -11.73 8.04
CA HIS A 92 -1.90 -11.78 8.90
C HIS A 92 -2.02 -10.80 10.08
N SER A 93 -2.45 -9.56 9.84
CA SER A 93 -2.69 -8.56 10.89
C SER A 93 -3.79 -9.00 11.86
N MET A 94 -4.90 -9.55 11.36
CA MET A 94 -6.00 -10.05 12.21
C MET A 94 -5.56 -11.20 13.11
N ILE A 95 -4.81 -12.17 12.58
CA ILE A 95 -4.31 -13.32 13.34
C ILE A 95 -3.24 -12.88 14.34
N SER A 96 -2.39 -11.92 13.95
CA SER A 96 -1.39 -11.31 14.84
C SER A 96 -2.05 -10.65 16.05
N ALA A 97 -3.09 -9.86 15.80
CA ALA A 97 -3.90 -9.26 16.87
C ALA A 97 -4.58 -10.33 17.74
N MET A 98 -5.18 -11.37 17.14
CA MET A 98 -5.80 -12.47 17.87
C MET A 98 -4.80 -13.20 18.78
N ARG A 99 -3.60 -13.43 18.29
CA ARG A 99 -2.53 -14.06 19.07
C ARG A 99 -2.09 -13.17 20.24
N ALA A 100 -1.94 -11.87 20.01
CA ALA A 100 -1.60 -10.91 21.06
C ALA A 100 -2.70 -10.87 22.14
N MET A 101 -3.97 -10.84 21.74
CA MET A 101 -5.13 -10.90 22.64
C MET A 101 -5.09 -12.15 23.50
N LEU A 102 -4.91 -13.32 22.87
CA LEU A 102 -4.88 -14.60 23.56
C LEU A 102 -3.72 -14.71 24.54
N SER A 103 -2.53 -14.24 24.14
CA SER A 103 -1.36 -14.19 25.02
C SER A 103 -1.61 -13.28 26.23
N ALA A 104 -2.22 -12.11 26.01
CA ALA A 104 -2.49 -11.15 27.08
C ALA A 104 -3.57 -11.67 28.05
N ALA A 105 -4.71 -12.10 27.51
CA ALA A 105 -5.83 -12.59 28.28
C ALA A 105 -5.48 -13.89 29.01
N GLY A 106 -4.74 -14.81 28.37
CA GLY A 106 -4.28 -16.05 28.99
C GLY A 106 -3.39 -15.78 30.20
N THR A 107 -2.41 -14.88 30.06
CA THR A 107 -1.52 -14.49 31.15
C THR A 107 -2.29 -13.79 32.28
N ALA A 108 -3.16 -12.84 31.93
CA ALA A 108 -3.99 -12.13 32.90
C ALA A 108 -4.94 -13.07 33.66
N TRP A 109 -5.56 -14.03 32.96
CA TRP A 109 -6.48 -15.01 33.53
C TRP A 109 -5.78 -15.93 34.53
N GLN A 110 -4.57 -16.40 34.21
CA GLN A 110 -3.78 -17.23 35.13
C GLN A 110 -3.45 -16.50 36.42
N ILE A 111 -3.13 -15.20 36.35
CA ILE A 111 -2.71 -14.42 37.51
C ILE A 111 -3.91 -13.92 38.33
N ALA A 112 -5.00 -13.50 37.67
CA ALA A 112 -6.18 -12.96 38.32
C ALA A 112 -7.22 -14.04 38.72
N ARG A 113 -6.89 -15.33 38.56
CA ARG A 113 -7.82 -16.45 38.80
C ARG A 113 -8.40 -16.40 40.22
N GLY A 114 -9.73 -16.33 40.33
CA GLY A 114 -10.45 -16.22 41.60
C GLY A 114 -10.75 -14.79 42.07
N ASN A 115 -10.32 -13.76 41.35
CA ASN A 115 -10.71 -12.38 41.58
C ASN A 115 -12.01 -12.05 40.81
N SER A 116 -12.95 -11.35 41.43
CA SER A 116 -14.20 -10.91 40.79
C SER A 116 -13.97 -9.98 39.59
N ALA A 117 -12.81 -9.33 39.50
CA ALA A 117 -12.42 -8.47 38.39
C ALA A 117 -11.68 -9.18 37.24
N ALA A 118 -11.46 -10.49 37.31
CA ALA A 118 -10.62 -11.23 36.35
C ALA A 118 -11.06 -11.04 34.88
N ALA A 119 -12.38 -11.09 34.62
CA ALA A 119 -12.93 -10.91 33.28
C ALA A 119 -12.62 -9.51 32.71
N ALA A 120 -12.77 -8.45 33.52
CA ALA A 120 -12.49 -7.08 33.10
C ALA A 120 -11.00 -6.86 32.83
N VAL A 121 -10.12 -7.49 33.63
CA VAL A 121 -8.66 -7.44 33.43
C VAL A 121 -8.27 -8.15 32.14
N CYS A 122 -8.82 -9.35 31.87
CA CYS A 122 -8.54 -10.10 30.64
C CYS A 122 -9.00 -9.33 29.39
N LEU A 123 -10.19 -8.74 29.43
CA LEU A 123 -10.74 -7.96 28.31
C LEU A 123 -9.91 -6.70 28.05
N ALA A 124 -9.50 -5.98 29.09
CA ALA A 124 -8.63 -4.81 28.95
C ALA A 124 -7.25 -5.19 28.40
N ALA A 125 -6.65 -6.28 28.89
CA ALA A 125 -5.37 -6.78 28.42
C ALA A 125 -5.45 -7.21 26.94
N ALA A 126 -6.52 -7.91 26.55
CA ALA A 126 -6.74 -8.33 25.18
C ALA A 126 -6.86 -7.14 24.23
N GLY A 127 -7.79 -6.22 24.49
CA GLY A 127 -8.02 -5.07 23.60
C GLY A 127 -6.75 -4.24 23.38
N VAL A 128 -6.00 -3.98 24.45
CA VAL A 128 -4.76 -3.21 24.37
C VAL A 128 -3.63 -3.98 23.69
N ALA A 129 -3.55 -5.29 23.87
CA ALA A 129 -2.58 -6.10 23.12
C ALA A 129 -2.84 -6.08 21.61
N ALA A 130 -4.12 -6.16 21.20
CA ALA A 130 -4.49 -6.01 19.79
C ALA A 130 -4.08 -4.63 19.24
N GLU A 131 -4.42 -3.56 19.96
CA GLU A 131 -4.09 -2.19 19.54
C GLU A 131 -2.57 -1.95 19.46
N LEU A 132 -1.79 -2.48 20.41
CA LEU A 132 -0.32 -2.41 20.36
C LEU A 132 0.24 -3.17 19.16
N THR A 133 -0.31 -4.34 18.83
CA THR A 133 0.09 -5.09 17.64
C THR A 133 -0.24 -4.35 16.35
N MET A 134 -1.41 -3.70 16.28
CA MET A 134 -1.76 -2.84 15.16
C MET A 134 -0.86 -1.59 15.06
N ALA A 135 -0.22 -1.19 16.17
CA ALA A 135 0.80 -0.13 16.20
C ALA A 135 2.24 -0.63 15.91
N GLY A 136 2.39 -1.88 15.46
CA GLY A 136 3.69 -2.46 15.05
C GLY A 136 4.44 -3.22 16.15
N VAL A 137 3.88 -3.39 17.34
CA VAL A 137 4.51 -4.19 18.41
C VAL A 137 4.31 -5.69 18.13
N SER A 138 5.37 -6.50 18.24
CA SER A 138 5.26 -7.94 18.02
C SER A 138 4.15 -8.55 18.91
N PRO A 139 3.35 -9.52 18.42
CA PRO A 139 2.22 -10.07 19.18
C PRO A 139 2.60 -10.59 20.58
N ARG A 140 3.79 -11.18 20.69
CA ARG A 140 4.33 -11.70 21.95
C ARG A 140 4.67 -10.58 22.93
N GLU A 141 5.32 -9.51 22.46
CA GLU A 141 5.66 -8.37 23.31
C GLU A 141 4.41 -7.58 23.69
N ALA A 142 3.51 -7.33 22.74
CA ALA A 142 2.23 -6.67 22.98
C ALA A 142 1.40 -7.42 24.03
N GLY A 143 1.29 -8.75 23.87
CA GLY A 143 0.58 -9.60 24.81
C GLY A 143 1.16 -9.55 26.23
N LYS A 144 2.49 -9.67 26.34
CA LYS A 144 3.20 -9.59 27.63
C LYS A 144 3.02 -8.23 28.31
N ARG A 145 3.28 -7.13 27.58
CA ARG A 145 3.18 -5.76 28.11
C ARG A 145 1.77 -5.42 28.56
N ALA A 146 0.76 -5.79 27.77
CA ALA A 146 -0.64 -5.54 28.12
C ALA A 146 -1.07 -6.32 29.36
N ALA A 147 -0.70 -7.60 29.46
CA ALA A 147 -1.01 -8.42 30.65
C ALA A 147 -0.35 -7.90 31.92
N GLU A 148 0.94 -7.56 31.87
CA GLU A 148 1.69 -7.03 33.02
C GLU A 148 1.05 -5.74 33.55
N VAL A 149 0.70 -4.81 32.67
CA VAL A 149 0.06 -3.55 33.07
C VAL A 149 -1.37 -3.79 33.60
N ALA A 150 -2.13 -4.68 32.98
CA ALA A 150 -3.49 -5.00 33.40
C ALA A 150 -3.55 -5.60 34.80
N VAL A 151 -2.64 -6.53 35.10
CA VAL A 151 -2.56 -7.18 36.40
C VAL A 151 -1.97 -6.25 37.46
N ALA A 152 -0.86 -5.57 37.16
CA ALA A 152 -0.14 -4.79 38.17
C ALA A 152 -0.72 -3.39 38.42
N LYS A 153 -1.28 -2.74 37.39
CA LYS A 153 -1.72 -1.33 37.43
C LYS A 153 -3.22 -1.16 37.14
N GLY A 154 -3.93 -2.26 36.82
CA GLY A 154 -5.36 -2.27 36.60
C GLY A 154 -5.83 -1.75 35.22
N VAL A 155 -7.13 -1.85 34.99
CA VAL A 155 -7.78 -1.55 33.70
C VAL A 155 -7.54 -0.13 33.22
N GLY A 156 -7.59 0.87 34.12
CA GLY A 156 -7.40 2.28 33.77
C GLY A 156 -6.01 2.58 33.22
N ALA A 157 -4.96 2.01 33.82
CA ALA A 157 -3.59 2.18 33.33
C ALA A 157 -3.37 1.45 31.99
N THR A 158 -4.03 0.31 31.81
CA THR A 158 -3.95 -0.53 30.60
C THR A 158 -4.49 0.23 29.38
N ARG A 159 -5.66 0.86 29.51
CA ARG A 159 -6.27 1.65 28.43
C ARG A 159 -5.41 2.82 27.93
N ASN A 160 -4.53 3.34 28.79
CA ASN A 160 -3.62 4.43 28.43
C ASN A 160 -2.30 3.95 27.80
N LEU A 161 -2.07 2.63 27.71
CA LEU A 161 -0.79 2.06 27.28
C LEU A 161 -0.49 2.35 25.80
N VAL A 162 -1.51 2.34 24.94
CA VAL A 162 -1.36 2.60 23.50
C VAL A 162 -0.96 4.05 23.24
N SER A 163 -1.65 5.00 23.87
CA SER A 163 -1.30 6.42 23.79
C SER A 163 0.12 6.69 24.29
N ARG A 164 0.54 6.04 25.38
CA ARG A 164 1.92 6.12 25.88
C ARG A 164 2.92 5.54 24.90
N HIS A 165 2.60 4.41 24.26
CA HIS A 165 3.47 3.81 23.27
C HIS A 165 3.67 4.71 22.05
N LYS A 166 2.60 5.35 21.55
CA LYS A 166 2.70 6.32 20.45
C LYS A 166 3.57 7.53 20.81
N VAL A 167 3.42 8.07 22.02
CA VAL A 167 4.27 9.17 22.50
C VAL A 167 5.74 8.74 22.63
N GLU A 168 5.98 7.52 23.10
CA GLU A 168 7.34 6.98 23.23
C GLU A 168 7.99 6.73 21.87
N GLN A 169 7.26 6.15 20.91
CA GLN A 169 7.72 6.00 19.53
C GLN A 169 8.10 7.36 18.93
N GLN A 170 7.25 8.37 19.11
CA GLN A 170 7.55 9.72 18.62
C GLN A 170 8.85 10.28 19.24
N ARG A 171 9.05 10.08 20.55
CA ARG A 171 10.27 10.54 21.22
C ARG A 171 11.51 9.82 20.72
N GLN A 172 11.42 8.51 20.51
CA GLN A 172 12.53 7.71 19.97
C GLN A 172 12.88 8.15 18.55
N HIS A 173 11.87 8.39 17.72
CA HIS A 173 12.07 8.92 16.37
C HIS A 173 12.74 10.30 16.40
N ASN A 174 12.27 11.22 17.26
CA ASN A 174 12.87 12.55 17.41
C ASN A 174 14.32 12.48 17.94
N ALA A 175 14.61 11.54 18.84
CA ALA A 175 15.96 11.34 19.38
C ALA A 175 16.92 10.75 18.32
N ALA A 176 16.45 9.79 17.51
CA ALA A 176 17.22 9.24 16.39
C ALA A 176 17.52 10.33 15.34
N ALA A 177 16.50 11.12 14.97
CA ALA A 177 16.64 12.27 14.08
C ALA A 177 17.69 13.27 14.59
N ALA A 178 17.67 13.59 15.88
CA ALA A 178 18.65 14.48 16.50
C ALA A 178 20.07 13.87 16.50
N ALA A 179 20.22 12.58 16.79
CA ALA A 179 21.51 11.90 16.78
C ALA A 179 22.11 11.83 15.36
N ALA A 180 21.29 11.60 14.35
CA ALA A 180 21.74 11.60 12.96
C ALA A 180 22.04 13.01 12.44
N ALA A 181 21.26 14.02 12.84
CA ALA A 181 21.59 15.42 12.54
C ALA A 181 22.96 15.79 13.14
N LEU A 182 23.25 15.34 14.36
CA LEU A 182 24.55 15.52 14.99
C LEU A 182 25.68 14.84 14.19
N ARG A 183 25.47 13.60 13.73
CA ARG A 183 26.44 12.88 12.88
C ARG A 183 26.68 13.61 11.56
N ARG A 184 25.63 14.05 10.87
CA ARG A 184 25.77 14.82 9.62
C ARG A 184 26.50 16.14 9.86
N ALA A 185 26.21 16.83 10.97
CA ALA A 185 26.92 18.05 11.33
C ALA A 185 28.40 17.79 11.64
N GLN A 186 28.73 16.65 12.25
CA GLN A 186 30.11 16.22 12.49
C GLN A 186 30.82 15.87 11.19
N GLU A 187 30.21 15.07 10.30
CA GLU A 187 30.74 14.72 8.98
C GLU A 187 30.90 15.97 8.09
N ALA A 188 29.94 16.89 8.13
CA ALA A 188 30.00 18.16 7.43
C ALA A 188 31.06 19.10 8.03
N ALA A 189 31.26 19.10 9.35
CA ALA A 189 32.33 19.88 10.01
C ALA A 189 33.72 19.30 9.72
N GLU A 190 33.85 17.96 9.63
CA GLU A 190 35.06 17.29 9.16
C GLU A 190 35.34 17.62 7.69
N ALA A 191 34.30 17.70 6.86
CA ALA A 191 34.41 18.12 5.46
C ALA A 191 34.63 19.64 5.29
N ALA A 192 34.17 20.47 6.24
CA ALA A 192 34.30 21.93 6.26
C ALA A 192 35.51 22.43 7.07
N GLY A 193 36.43 21.54 7.44
CA GLY A 193 37.77 21.91 7.93
C GLY A 193 38.58 22.76 6.95
N ASP A 194 38.10 22.93 5.72
CA ASP A 194 38.46 24.00 4.80
C ASP A 194 37.24 24.94 4.61
N TYR A 195 37.45 26.22 4.92
CA TYR A 195 36.54 27.38 4.78
C TYR A 195 35.54 27.69 5.90
N SER A 196 35.91 28.70 6.70
CA SER A 196 35.06 29.43 7.63
C SER A 196 34.23 30.53 6.93
N GLY A 197 32.97 30.69 7.30
CA GLY A 197 32.18 31.88 6.98
C GLY A 197 30.84 31.94 7.71
N ASN A 198 30.63 33.01 8.48
CA ASN A 198 29.53 33.28 9.42
C ASN A 198 28.10 33.29 8.84
N GLU A 199 27.13 32.86 9.66
CA GLU A 199 25.71 33.19 9.51
C GLU A 199 25.18 33.97 10.72
N THR A 200 24.26 34.90 10.45
CA THR A 200 23.59 35.77 11.43
C THR A 200 22.13 35.32 11.59
N GLN A 201 21.69 35.18 12.84
CA GLN A 201 20.31 34.82 13.23
C GLN A 201 19.33 35.98 13.10
N GLU A 202 18.09 35.70 12.69
CA GLU A 202 16.92 36.53 13.03
C GLU A 202 15.74 35.66 13.52
N ASN A 203 15.00 36.21 14.49
CA ASN A 203 13.89 35.60 15.23
C ASN A 203 12.51 36.05 14.68
N PRO A 204 11.43 35.28 14.95
CA PRO A 204 10.17 35.39 14.21
C PRO A 204 9.09 36.25 14.91
N SER A 205 8.14 36.78 14.13
CA SER A 205 6.93 37.43 14.65
C SER A 205 5.64 36.84 14.07
N SER A 206 4.66 36.71 14.96
CA SER A 206 3.34 36.07 14.87
C SER A 206 2.30 36.74 13.97
N THR A 207 1.29 35.97 13.53
CA THR A 207 -0.19 36.24 13.44
C THR A 207 -0.81 35.29 12.38
N ASN A 208 -2.08 34.91 12.31
CA ASN A 208 -3.25 34.78 13.20
C ASN A 208 -4.18 33.77 12.49
N ARG A 209 -4.91 32.92 13.22
CA ARG A 209 -5.74 31.82 12.67
C ARG A 209 -7.13 32.30 12.23
N GLN A 210 -7.64 31.75 11.12
CA GLN A 210 -9.09 31.61 10.90
C GLN A 210 -9.43 30.20 10.39
N ASN A 211 -10.42 29.60 11.06
CA ASN A 211 -11.01 28.29 10.80
C ASN A 211 -11.97 28.36 9.61
N VAL A 212 -11.90 27.35 8.73
CA VAL A 212 -13.04 26.92 7.91
C VAL A 212 -13.12 25.40 7.97
N GLU A 213 -14.18 24.90 8.59
CA GLU A 213 -14.59 23.50 8.55
C GLU A 213 -15.07 23.14 7.14
N LEU A 214 -14.57 22.03 6.56
CA LEU A 214 -15.25 21.38 5.44
C LEU A 214 -15.21 19.86 5.57
N ARG A 215 -16.40 19.29 5.31
CA ARG A 215 -16.83 17.89 5.39
C ARG A 215 -15.96 16.90 4.60
N SER A 216 -16.03 15.66 5.08
CA SER A 216 -15.28 14.45 4.74
C SER A 216 -15.00 14.19 3.24
N PRO A 217 -13.76 13.87 2.87
CA PRO A 217 -13.40 13.38 1.54
C PRO A 217 -13.57 11.85 1.38
N PRO A 218 -13.59 11.36 0.13
CA PRO A 218 -13.78 9.95 -0.21
C PRO A 218 -12.60 9.07 0.20
N LEU A 219 -12.87 7.77 0.33
CA LEU A 219 -11.97 6.73 0.84
C LEU A 219 -10.55 6.79 0.21
N PRO A 220 -9.50 6.78 1.03
CA PRO A 220 -8.13 6.92 0.55
C PRO A 220 -7.62 5.64 -0.15
N ALA A 221 -6.64 5.81 -1.03
CA ALA A 221 -5.88 4.70 -1.60
C ALA A 221 -5.29 3.82 -0.47
N PRO A 222 -5.24 2.48 -0.66
CA PRO A 222 -4.94 1.51 0.40
C PRO A 222 -3.57 1.67 1.09
N ASP A 223 -2.67 2.49 0.52
CA ASP A 223 -1.29 2.68 0.97
C ASP A 223 -0.98 4.06 1.56
N SER A 224 -1.97 4.94 1.74
CA SER A 224 -1.74 6.22 2.42
C SER A 224 -1.52 6.03 3.93
N ALA A 225 -0.79 6.95 4.59
CA ALA A 225 -0.69 6.94 6.05
C ALA A 225 -2.08 7.03 6.71
N ALA A 226 -3.06 7.64 6.03
CA ALA A 226 -4.47 7.65 6.40
C ALA A 226 -5.15 6.26 6.32
N ALA A 227 -4.81 5.43 5.33
CA ALA A 227 -5.31 4.05 5.23
C ALA A 227 -4.63 3.11 6.25
N LEU A 228 -3.33 3.31 6.51
CA LEU A 228 -2.60 2.60 7.56
C LEU A 228 -3.09 2.97 8.97
N SER A 229 -3.42 4.25 9.20
CA SER A 229 -3.95 4.74 10.48
C SER A 229 -5.41 4.39 10.75
N ALA A 230 -6.19 4.03 9.73
CA ALA A 230 -7.56 3.56 9.92
C ALA A 230 -7.61 2.23 10.69
N GLY A 231 -6.55 1.43 10.63
CA GLY A 231 -6.39 0.18 11.36
C GLY A 231 -7.42 -0.89 10.97
N VAL A 232 -6.98 -2.15 10.90
CA VAL A 232 -7.93 -3.27 10.84
C VAL A 232 -8.61 -3.37 12.21
N HIS A 233 -9.87 -2.93 12.29
CA HIS A 233 -10.65 -3.07 13.52
C HIS A 233 -10.89 -4.56 13.80
N VAL A 234 -10.39 -5.04 14.95
CA VAL A 234 -10.63 -6.43 15.38
C VAL A 234 -12.11 -6.61 15.68
N PRO A 235 -12.82 -7.52 15.00
CA PRO A 235 -14.23 -7.77 15.28
C PRO A 235 -14.48 -8.18 16.73
N GLN A 236 -15.56 -7.64 17.33
CA GLN A 236 -15.91 -7.88 18.73
C GLN A 236 -16.01 -9.37 19.09
N TYR A 237 -16.55 -10.20 18.19
CA TYR A 237 -16.68 -11.64 18.41
C TYR A 237 -15.31 -12.34 18.59
N LEU A 238 -14.23 -11.83 17.97
CA LEU A 238 -12.88 -12.38 18.18
C LEU A 238 -12.35 -12.05 19.56
N VAL A 239 -12.65 -10.84 20.07
CA VAL A 239 -12.30 -10.43 21.43
C VAL A 239 -13.01 -11.32 22.45
N GLU A 240 -14.31 -11.54 22.26
CA GLU A 240 -15.13 -12.42 23.10
C GLU A 240 -14.61 -13.87 23.07
N THR A 241 -14.26 -14.37 21.88
CA THR A 241 -13.68 -15.71 21.72
C THR A 241 -12.35 -15.83 22.45
N ALA A 242 -11.42 -14.89 22.23
CA ALA A 242 -10.07 -14.92 22.81
C ALA A 242 -10.06 -14.77 24.34
N THR A 243 -11.11 -14.17 24.92
CA THR A 243 -11.27 -13.96 26.36
C THR A 243 -12.21 -14.98 27.01
N SER A 244 -12.81 -15.90 26.24
CA SER A 244 -13.68 -16.94 26.78
C SER A 244 -12.89 -17.95 27.62
N GLU A 245 -13.48 -18.40 28.73
CA GLU A 245 -12.79 -19.31 29.65
C GLU A 245 -12.36 -20.61 28.96
N ALA A 246 -13.21 -21.15 28.07
CA ALA A 246 -12.90 -22.36 27.29
C ALA A 246 -11.64 -22.20 26.43
N VAL A 247 -11.46 -21.04 25.79
CA VAL A 247 -10.26 -20.76 24.98
C VAL A 247 -9.05 -20.47 25.87
N LEU A 248 -9.23 -19.74 26.97
CA LEU A 248 -8.15 -19.38 27.90
C LEU A 248 -7.52 -20.60 28.58
N GLN A 249 -8.32 -21.61 28.93
CA GLN A 249 -7.81 -22.89 29.45
C GLN A 249 -6.85 -23.59 28.47
N MET A 250 -6.99 -23.31 27.17
CA MET A 250 -6.17 -23.87 26.09
C MET A 250 -5.30 -22.80 25.40
N ALA A 251 -5.04 -21.65 26.05
CA ALA A 251 -4.38 -20.51 25.42
C ALA A 251 -3.01 -20.86 24.79
N ALA A 252 -2.20 -21.68 25.47
CA ALA A 252 -0.91 -22.11 24.93
C ALA A 252 -1.04 -22.97 23.65
N TYR A 253 -2.09 -23.80 23.56
CA TYR A 253 -2.37 -24.59 22.37
C TYR A 253 -2.76 -23.70 21.18
N PHE A 254 -3.67 -22.75 21.41
CA PHE A 254 -4.11 -21.83 20.36
C PHE A 254 -3.01 -20.84 19.96
N ASP A 255 -2.18 -20.34 20.88
CA ASP A 255 -1.03 -19.48 20.54
C ASP A 255 -0.10 -20.17 19.54
N LYS A 256 0.23 -21.44 19.78
CA LYS A 256 1.08 -22.23 18.87
C LYS A 256 0.43 -22.46 17.50
N ARG A 257 -0.89 -22.67 17.45
CA ARG A 257 -1.64 -22.82 16.18
C ARG A 257 -1.67 -21.52 15.39
N LEU A 258 -1.91 -20.39 16.07
CA LEU A 258 -1.93 -19.06 15.44
C LEU A 258 -0.53 -18.68 14.93
N ASP A 259 0.54 -18.99 15.67
CA ASP A 259 1.92 -18.79 15.21
C ASP A 259 2.24 -19.58 13.93
N LEU A 260 1.82 -20.85 13.85
CA LEU A 260 1.97 -21.65 12.64
C LEU A 260 1.19 -21.06 11.46
N PHE A 261 -0.01 -20.54 11.70
CA PHE A 261 -0.82 -19.93 10.65
C PHE A 261 -0.24 -18.60 10.15
N LEU A 262 0.35 -17.79 11.03
CA LEU A 262 1.11 -16.58 10.64
C LEU A 262 2.29 -16.92 9.75
N ARG A 263 3.05 -17.97 10.08
CA ARG A 263 4.18 -18.44 9.25
C ARG A 263 3.71 -18.88 7.86
N LEU A 264 2.60 -19.62 7.79
CA LEU A 264 2.00 -20.03 6.51
C LEU A 264 1.64 -18.81 5.64
N LEU A 265 0.98 -17.80 6.22
CA LEU A 265 0.62 -16.58 5.49
C LEU A 265 1.85 -15.80 5.03
N ALA A 266 2.87 -15.67 5.86
CA ALA A 266 4.13 -15.04 5.49
C ALA A 266 4.81 -15.80 4.33
N ASP A 267 4.79 -17.14 4.36
CA ASP A 267 5.30 -17.97 3.28
C ASP A 267 4.50 -17.81 1.97
N GLU A 268 3.18 -17.74 2.04
CA GLU A 268 2.32 -17.47 0.88
C GLU A 268 2.62 -16.10 0.25
N ILE A 269 2.72 -15.05 1.07
CA ILE A 269 3.07 -13.70 0.60
C ILE A 269 4.45 -13.70 -0.04
N ARG A 270 5.45 -14.32 0.61
CA ARG A 270 6.81 -14.43 0.09
C ARG A 270 6.85 -15.17 -1.25
N ASN A 271 6.10 -16.26 -1.37
CA ASN A 271 6.04 -17.05 -2.61
C ASN A 271 5.38 -16.28 -3.75
N LEU A 272 4.31 -15.53 -3.46
CA LEU A 272 3.65 -14.67 -4.42
C LEU A 272 4.56 -13.53 -4.88
N ALA A 273 5.23 -12.85 -3.95
CA ALA A 273 6.19 -11.79 -4.26
C ALA A 273 7.36 -12.32 -5.11
N ARG A 274 7.93 -13.48 -4.74
CA ARG A 274 9.01 -14.13 -5.51
C ARG A 274 8.55 -14.55 -6.90
N SER A 275 7.35 -15.12 -7.03
CA SER A 275 6.75 -15.50 -8.32
C SER A 275 6.57 -14.29 -9.22
N THR A 276 6.05 -13.18 -8.68
CA THR A 276 5.86 -11.92 -9.41
C THR A 276 7.18 -11.29 -9.80
N TRP A 277 8.15 -11.23 -8.90
CA TRP A 277 9.47 -10.68 -9.19
C TRP A 277 10.17 -11.44 -10.33
N LYS A 278 10.17 -12.78 -10.30
CA LYS A 278 10.70 -13.60 -11.41
C LYS A 278 9.98 -13.34 -12.72
N LEU A 279 8.65 -13.23 -12.69
CA LEU A 279 7.86 -12.91 -13.88
C LEU A 279 8.23 -11.53 -14.45
N VAL A 280 8.45 -10.55 -13.58
CA VAL A 280 8.87 -9.21 -13.97
C VAL A 280 10.27 -9.22 -14.58
N GLU A 281 11.25 -9.79 -13.89
CA GLU A 281 12.65 -9.75 -14.28
C GLU A 281 12.95 -10.62 -15.51
N GLU A 282 12.42 -11.85 -15.56
CA GLU A 282 12.77 -12.82 -16.59
C GLU A 282 11.93 -12.67 -17.87
N LYS A 283 10.73 -12.06 -17.79
CA LYS A 283 9.77 -12.01 -18.91
C LYS A 283 9.33 -10.60 -19.27
N LEU A 284 8.83 -9.82 -18.31
CA LEU A 284 8.14 -8.56 -18.63
C LEU A 284 9.09 -7.40 -18.92
N LEU A 285 10.16 -7.22 -18.13
CA LEU A 285 11.15 -6.17 -18.36
C LEU A 285 11.93 -6.36 -19.67
N PRO A 286 12.41 -7.57 -20.02
CA PRO A 286 13.11 -7.79 -21.29
C PRO A 286 12.21 -7.63 -22.52
N ALA A 287 10.89 -7.78 -22.36
CA ALA A 287 9.93 -7.75 -23.46
C ALA A 287 9.34 -6.37 -23.76
N THR A 288 9.81 -5.31 -23.10
CA THR A 288 9.27 -3.96 -23.31
C THR A 288 10.35 -2.90 -23.45
N ASP A 289 10.18 -2.01 -24.41
CA ASP A 289 10.97 -0.77 -24.53
C ASP A 289 10.23 0.45 -23.98
N SER A 290 8.93 0.32 -23.69
CA SER A 290 8.11 1.41 -23.16
C SER A 290 8.59 1.81 -21.77
N LYS A 291 8.90 3.10 -21.62
CA LYS A 291 9.26 3.71 -20.35
C LYS A 291 8.16 3.54 -19.30
N GLU A 292 6.91 3.74 -19.69
CA GLU A 292 5.73 3.53 -18.82
C GLU A 292 5.66 2.10 -18.30
N ALA A 293 5.80 1.11 -19.20
CA ALA A 293 5.75 -0.30 -18.81
C ALA A 293 6.91 -0.67 -17.87
N LYS A 294 8.14 -0.19 -18.15
CA LYS A 294 9.31 -0.39 -17.27
C LYS A 294 9.07 0.18 -15.86
N VAL A 295 8.57 1.42 -15.78
CA VAL A 295 8.21 2.05 -14.50
C VAL A 295 7.17 1.22 -13.77
N PHE A 296 6.11 0.80 -14.46
CA PHE A 296 5.05 -0.01 -13.87
C PHE A 296 5.57 -1.33 -13.28
N TYR A 297 6.41 -2.06 -14.01
CA TYR A 297 6.95 -3.34 -13.54
C TYR A 297 7.95 -3.19 -12.37
N LEU A 298 8.76 -2.14 -12.40
CA LEU A 298 9.64 -1.80 -11.27
C LEU A 298 8.81 -1.41 -10.04
N GLN A 299 7.75 -0.61 -10.20
CA GLN A 299 6.83 -0.28 -9.12
C GLN A 299 6.17 -1.54 -8.54
N LEU A 300 5.72 -2.47 -9.37
CA LEU A 300 5.15 -3.73 -8.92
C LEU A 300 6.17 -4.55 -8.10
N SER A 301 7.43 -4.57 -8.51
CA SER A 301 8.52 -5.23 -7.77
C SER A 301 8.81 -4.53 -6.44
N ALA A 302 8.75 -3.19 -6.41
CA ALA A 302 8.92 -2.39 -5.21
C ALA A 302 7.79 -2.63 -4.20
N ASP A 303 6.53 -2.55 -4.65
CA ASP A 303 5.34 -2.74 -3.83
C ASP A 303 5.33 -4.16 -3.22
N THR A 304 5.60 -5.20 -4.03
CA THR A 304 5.63 -6.60 -3.55
C THR A 304 6.74 -6.84 -2.51
N ALA A 305 7.93 -6.27 -2.70
CA ALA A 305 9.01 -6.32 -1.71
C ALA A 305 8.61 -5.60 -0.41
N ARG A 306 8.00 -4.42 -0.50
CA ARG A 306 7.52 -3.63 0.65
C ARG A 306 6.46 -4.36 1.46
N TYR A 307 5.48 -4.98 0.82
CA TYR A 307 4.46 -5.74 1.56
C TYR A 307 5.05 -7.00 2.20
N THR A 308 5.99 -7.66 1.53
CA THR A 308 6.66 -8.83 2.10
C THR A 308 7.47 -8.44 3.34
N SER A 309 8.16 -7.30 3.34
CA SER A 309 8.91 -6.85 4.53
C SER A 309 8.02 -6.61 5.75
N GLN A 310 6.73 -6.30 5.58
CA GLN A 310 5.80 -6.04 6.69
C GLN A 310 5.35 -7.32 7.42
N VAL A 311 5.53 -8.50 6.83
CA VAL A 311 5.01 -9.77 7.39
C VAL A 311 6.10 -10.76 7.78
N VAL A 312 7.35 -10.52 7.38
CA VAL A 312 8.47 -11.38 7.76
C VAL A 312 8.89 -11.10 9.20
N ASN A 313 9.27 -12.14 9.93
CA ASN A 313 9.72 -12.04 11.32
C ASN A 313 11.25 -11.99 11.45
N ASP A 314 11.97 -12.18 10.34
CA ASP A 314 13.43 -12.16 10.31
C ASP A 314 13.90 -10.74 9.97
N THR A 315 14.58 -10.09 10.91
CA THR A 315 15.03 -8.70 10.79
C THR A 315 16.03 -8.49 9.65
N GLU A 316 16.85 -9.50 9.33
CA GLU A 316 17.79 -9.40 8.21
C GLU A 316 17.04 -9.47 6.88
N GLU A 317 16.09 -10.39 6.75
CA GLU A 317 15.20 -10.51 5.60
C GLU A 317 14.36 -9.23 5.40
N GLU A 318 13.77 -8.71 6.48
CA GLU A 318 13.00 -7.45 6.49
C GLU A 318 13.82 -6.29 5.93
N ASN A 319 15.02 -6.06 6.49
CA ASN A 319 15.92 -4.99 6.07
C ASN A 319 16.38 -5.16 4.62
N ARG A 320 16.65 -6.40 4.19
CA ARG A 320 17.00 -6.70 2.80
C ARG A 320 15.85 -6.36 1.84
N LEU A 321 14.62 -6.73 2.18
CA LEU A 321 13.43 -6.47 1.38
C LEU A 321 13.10 -4.97 1.32
N ARG A 322 13.23 -4.22 2.43
CA ARG A 322 13.08 -2.75 2.43
C ARG A 322 14.08 -2.08 1.48
N LYS A 323 15.38 -2.40 1.62
CA LYS A 323 16.44 -1.87 0.74
C LYS A 323 16.19 -2.22 -0.73
N GLN A 324 15.74 -3.45 -1.00
CA GLN A 324 15.38 -3.88 -2.35
C GLN A 324 14.20 -3.07 -2.91
N SER A 325 13.17 -2.82 -2.11
CA SER A 325 12.02 -1.99 -2.49
C SER A 325 12.43 -0.54 -2.79
N ILE A 326 13.24 0.08 -1.92
CA ILE A 326 13.84 1.41 -2.13
C ILE A 326 14.59 1.45 -3.47
N GLN A 327 15.42 0.46 -3.75
CA GLN A 327 16.20 0.41 -4.99
C GLN A 327 15.30 0.35 -6.23
N PHE A 328 14.22 -0.43 -6.20
CA PHE A 328 13.27 -0.49 -7.31
C PHE A 328 12.54 0.83 -7.51
N TYR A 329 12.08 1.50 -6.45
CA TYR A 329 11.47 2.83 -6.55
C TYR A 329 12.44 3.86 -7.12
N ARG A 330 13.68 3.91 -6.62
CA ARG A 330 14.72 4.83 -7.13
C ARG A 330 15.02 4.57 -8.61
N THR A 331 15.11 3.31 -9.01
CA THR A 331 15.33 2.94 -10.42
C THR A 331 14.15 3.38 -11.29
N ALA A 332 12.91 3.19 -10.83
CA ALA A 332 11.72 3.64 -11.54
C ALA A 332 11.62 5.17 -11.63
N LEU A 333 11.98 5.90 -10.57
CA LEU A 333 12.03 7.36 -10.56
C LEU A 333 13.10 7.90 -11.51
N ALA A 334 14.28 7.28 -11.54
CA ALA A 334 15.35 7.65 -12.45
C ALA A 334 14.95 7.50 -13.92
N LEU A 335 14.05 6.56 -14.26
CA LEU A 335 13.50 6.48 -15.62
C LEU A 335 12.71 7.73 -16.00
N PHE A 336 12.00 8.38 -15.06
CA PHE A 336 11.31 9.64 -15.32
C PHE A 336 12.28 10.80 -15.57
N GLU A 337 13.39 10.84 -14.84
CA GLU A 337 14.41 11.90 -14.86
C GLU A 337 15.43 11.74 -16.00
N ALA A 338 15.60 10.52 -16.52
CA ALA A 338 16.46 10.26 -17.66
C ALA A 338 16.02 11.12 -18.85
N LYS A 339 16.92 12.01 -19.29
CA LYS A 339 16.74 12.77 -20.54
C LYS A 339 16.54 11.76 -21.68
N PRO A 340 15.64 12.03 -22.64
CA PRO A 340 15.53 11.20 -23.83
C PRO A 340 16.93 11.11 -24.46
N ALA A 341 17.49 9.90 -24.52
CA ALA A 341 18.72 9.67 -25.27
C ALA A 341 18.41 10.02 -26.73
N GLU A 342 19.04 11.08 -27.23
CA GLU A 342 19.08 11.49 -28.64
C GLU A 342 17.82 11.11 -29.43
N GLN A 343 16.73 11.85 -29.20
CA GLN A 343 15.67 11.88 -30.20
C GLN A 343 16.32 12.35 -31.52
N LYS A 344 16.44 11.42 -32.47
CA LYS A 344 16.76 11.74 -33.87
C LYS A 344 15.91 12.94 -34.26
N GLU A 345 16.54 14.02 -34.72
CA GLU A 345 15.89 15.26 -35.13
C GLU A 345 14.75 14.94 -36.13
N GLY A 346 13.50 14.98 -35.67
CA GLY A 346 12.35 14.68 -36.53
C GLY A 346 10.99 14.49 -35.84
N GLN A 347 10.93 14.06 -34.58
CA GLN A 347 9.66 13.85 -33.86
C GLN A 347 9.55 14.78 -32.65
N LYS A 348 9.21 16.06 -32.90
CA LYS A 348 9.08 17.10 -31.87
C LYS A 348 7.65 17.32 -31.33
N ALA A 349 6.69 16.45 -31.65
CA ALA A 349 5.28 16.68 -31.30
C ALA A 349 4.71 15.80 -30.17
N GLU A 350 5.25 14.61 -29.89
CA GLU A 350 4.61 13.64 -28.97
C GLU A 350 5.05 13.76 -27.49
N GLY A 351 6.13 14.48 -27.20
CA GLY A 351 6.75 14.50 -25.86
C GLY A 351 6.00 15.28 -24.78
N LYS A 352 4.98 16.09 -25.10
CA LYS A 352 4.17 16.79 -24.09
C LYS A 352 3.03 15.93 -23.57
N ASP A 353 2.37 15.17 -24.45
CA ASP A 353 1.25 14.30 -24.09
C ASP A 353 1.73 13.10 -23.25
N GLU A 354 2.87 12.49 -23.58
CA GLU A 354 3.45 11.43 -22.74
C GLU A 354 3.84 11.92 -21.34
N GLN A 355 4.42 13.12 -21.24
CA GLN A 355 4.83 13.68 -19.95
C GLN A 355 3.62 14.03 -19.06
N GLN A 356 2.52 14.48 -19.67
CA GLN A 356 1.24 14.74 -18.98
C GLN A 356 0.53 13.46 -18.56
N THR A 357 0.51 12.45 -19.44
CA THR A 357 -0.10 11.13 -19.18
C THR A 357 0.63 10.36 -18.08
N LEU A 358 1.90 10.69 -17.81
CA LEU A 358 2.73 10.04 -16.80
C LEU A 358 2.78 10.77 -15.45
N LEU A 359 2.15 11.94 -15.31
CA LEU A 359 2.24 12.73 -14.08
C LEU A 359 1.67 11.98 -12.88
N GLY A 360 0.46 11.42 -12.97
CA GLY A 360 -0.19 10.65 -11.92
C GLY A 360 0.57 9.37 -11.60
N ALA A 361 1.17 8.71 -12.59
CA ALA A 361 2.05 7.56 -12.36
C ALA A 361 3.31 7.96 -11.55
N LYS A 362 3.99 9.05 -11.95
CA LYS A 362 5.15 9.60 -11.21
C LYS A 362 4.76 10.03 -9.79
N MET A 363 3.60 10.67 -9.62
CA MET A 363 3.09 11.08 -8.31
C MET A 363 2.81 9.88 -7.42
N GLY A 364 2.14 8.85 -7.93
CA GLY A 364 1.88 7.61 -7.19
C GLY A 364 3.18 6.91 -6.78
N LEU A 365 4.18 6.91 -7.66
CA LEU A 365 5.50 6.35 -7.37
C LEU A 365 6.22 7.10 -6.24
N LYS A 366 6.27 8.44 -6.30
CA LYS A 366 6.86 9.27 -5.23
C LYS A 366 6.10 9.12 -3.92
N LEU A 367 4.77 9.00 -3.96
CA LEU A 367 3.97 8.75 -2.76
C LEU A 367 4.37 7.45 -2.07
N ASN A 368 4.42 6.34 -2.82
CA ASN A 368 4.79 5.03 -2.26
C ASN A 368 6.26 5.01 -1.80
N TYR A 369 7.16 5.66 -2.54
CA TYR A 369 8.57 5.81 -2.16
C TYR A 369 8.71 6.59 -0.85
N ALA A 370 8.01 7.71 -0.70
CA ALA A 370 8.07 8.53 0.52
C ALA A 370 7.50 7.80 1.74
N VAL A 371 6.43 7.00 1.57
CA VAL A 371 5.91 6.15 2.66
C VAL A 371 6.97 5.14 3.13
N LEU A 372 7.78 4.60 2.23
CA LEU A 372 8.87 3.70 2.62
C LEU A 372 10.03 4.44 3.29
N LEU A 373 10.40 5.62 2.78
CA LEU A 373 11.43 6.47 3.40
C LEU A 373 11.04 6.92 4.81
N HIS A 374 9.77 7.19 5.04
CA HIS A 374 9.26 7.58 6.36
C HIS A 374 9.65 6.57 7.45
N ASP A 375 9.63 5.28 7.12
CA ASP A 375 9.93 4.20 8.06
C ASP A 375 11.45 3.97 8.23
N GLU A 376 12.29 4.57 7.38
CA GLU A 376 13.74 4.48 7.49
C GLU A 376 14.30 5.44 8.54
N GLU A 377 15.48 5.11 9.07
CA GLU A 377 16.15 5.92 10.09
C GLU A 377 16.42 7.34 9.54
N ASN A 378 15.75 8.33 10.12
CA ASN A 378 15.83 9.75 9.71
C ASN A 378 15.28 10.06 8.31
N GLY A 379 14.48 9.17 7.72
CA GLY A 379 13.94 9.34 6.37
C GLY A 379 12.65 10.16 6.30
N ILE A 380 12.01 10.49 7.43
CA ILE A 380 10.80 11.32 7.46
C ILE A 380 11.01 12.71 6.82
N GLN A 381 12.19 13.31 6.98
CA GLN A 381 12.48 14.62 6.40
C GLN A 381 12.58 14.52 4.88
N GLU A 382 13.33 13.53 4.38
CA GLU A 382 13.45 13.25 2.95
C GLU A 382 12.07 12.93 2.35
N ALA A 383 11.23 12.16 3.07
CA ALA A 383 9.88 11.84 2.66
C ALA A 383 9.00 13.11 2.52
N ILE A 384 9.06 14.02 3.50
CA ILE A 384 8.35 15.31 3.44
C ILE A 384 8.82 16.13 2.25
N ASP A 385 10.13 16.25 2.04
CA ASP A 385 10.71 17.07 0.97
C ASP A 385 10.34 16.52 -0.41
N VAL A 386 10.47 15.21 -0.63
CA VAL A 386 10.06 14.53 -1.86
C VAL A 386 8.58 14.76 -2.19
N LEU A 387 7.72 14.71 -1.18
CA LEU A 387 6.28 14.90 -1.32
C LEU A 387 5.91 16.36 -1.56
N ALA A 388 6.52 17.29 -0.83
CA ALA A 388 6.29 18.71 -0.99
C ALA A 388 6.71 19.19 -2.40
N ASP A 389 7.88 18.76 -2.85
CA ASP A 389 8.38 19.03 -4.21
C ASP A 389 7.42 18.50 -5.27
N GLN A 390 6.95 17.26 -5.11
CA GLN A 390 6.01 16.67 -6.06
C GLN A 390 4.64 17.36 -6.06
N PHE A 391 4.19 17.83 -4.89
CA PHE A 391 2.95 18.60 -4.80
C PHE A 391 3.05 19.91 -5.58
N ARG A 392 4.15 20.67 -5.40
CA ARG A 392 4.39 21.92 -6.13
C ARG A 392 4.52 21.68 -7.64
N GLU A 393 5.22 20.62 -8.05
CA GLU A 393 5.29 20.20 -9.45
C GLU A 393 3.91 19.87 -10.03
N ALA A 394 3.05 19.17 -9.28
CA ALA A 394 1.70 18.84 -9.71
C ALA A 394 0.81 20.09 -9.85
N VAL A 395 0.87 21.04 -8.90
CA VAL A 395 0.15 22.32 -8.98
C VAL A 395 0.50 23.08 -10.26
N ALA A 396 1.78 23.13 -10.63
CA ALA A 396 2.22 23.81 -11.84
C ALA A 396 1.72 23.15 -13.14
N ASN A 397 1.50 21.82 -13.12
CA ASN A 397 1.15 21.05 -14.31
C ASN A 397 -0.32 20.65 -14.42
N VAL A 398 -1.11 20.75 -13.35
CA VAL A 398 -2.52 20.29 -13.33
C VAL A 398 -3.38 20.99 -14.38
N VAL A 399 -3.09 22.26 -14.68
CA VAL A 399 -3.79 23.06 -15.70
C VAL A 399 -3.59 22.55 -17.12
N HIS A 400 -2.56 21.72 -17.34
CA HIS A 400 -2.22 21.16 -18.63
C HIS A 400 -2.81 19.76 -18.85
N ILE A 401 -3.46 19.16 -17.86
CA ILE A 401 -4.07 17.84 -17.97
C ILE A 401 -5.39 17.96 -18.73
N THR A 402 -5.47 17.35 -19.91
CA THR A 402 -6.67 17.33 -20.76
C THR A 402 -7.55 16.11 -20.50
N ASP A 403 -6.96 15.01 -20.03
CA ASP A 403 -7.68 13.76 -19.74
C ASP A 403 -8.38 13.81 -18.36
N GLY A 404 -9.68 13.46 -18.36
CA GLY A 404 -10.51 13.55 -17.16
C GLY A 404 -10.22 12.46 -16.13
N GLU A 405 -9.79 11.27 -16.55
CA GLU A 405 -9.45 10.18 -15.62
C GLU A 405 -8.14 10.48 -14.92
N GLU A 406 -7.14 10.95 -15.66
CA GLU A 406 -5.84 11.36 -15.16
C GLU A 406 -5.96 12.57 -14.24
N SER A 407 -6.79 13.55 -14.60
CA SER A 407 -7.08 14.70 -13.73
C SER A 407 -7.63 14.24 -12.37
N ARG A 408 -8.60 13.31 -12.37
CA ARG A 408 -9.15 12.73 -11.13
C ARG A 408 -8.09 11.96 -10.34
N ARG A 409 -7.24 11.20 -11.02
CA ARG A 409 -6.13 10.44 -10.40
C ARG A 409 -5.14 11.39 -9.72
N VAL A 410 -4.68 12.41 -10.43
CA VAL A 410 -3.75 13.43 -9.93
C VAL A 410 -4.33 14.17 -8.72
N MET A 411 -5.58 14.64 -8.79
CA MET A 411 -6.23 15.32 -7.66
C MET A 411 -6.33 14.42 -6.41
N THR A 412 -6.66 13.15 -6.61
CA THR A 412 -6.72 12.17 -5.51
C THR A 412 -5.35 12.01 -4.87
N ILE A 413 -4.30 11.84 -5.67
CA ILE A 413 -2.92 11.68 -5.17
C ILE A 413 -2.43 12.96 -4.47
N MET A 414 -2.73 14.14 -5.02
CA MET A 414 -2.40 15.43 -4.38
C MET A 414 -3.00 15.54 -2.98
N SER A 415 -4.27 15.11 -2.81
CA SER A 415 -4.90 15.12 -1.49
C SER A 415 -4.20 14.19 -0.49
N LEU A 416 -3.74 13.02 -0.94
CA LEU A 416 -3.00 12.08 -0.10
C LEU A 416 -1.62 12.61 0.27
N ILE A 417 -0.91 13.20 -0.71
CA ILE A 417 0.39 13.84 -0.51
C ILE A 417 0.28 14.95 0.55
N ARG A 418 -0.71 15.84 0.40
CA ARG A 418 -0.98 16.90 1.37
C ARG A 418 -1.24 16.35 2.76
N GLY A 419 -2.10 15.34 2.87
CA GLY A 419 -2.42 14.70 4.16
C GLY A 419 -1.20 14.09 4.84
N ASN A 420 -0.34 13.40 4.08
CA ASN A 420 0.91 12.84 4.59
C ASN A 420 1.87 13.93 5.08
N VAL A 421 2.11 14.99 4.28
CA VAL A 421 2.99 16.11 4.67
C VAL A 421 2.48 16.81 5.94
N GLU A 422 1.19 17.13 6.00
CA GLU A 422 0.58 17.74 7.18
C GLU A 422 0.70 16.85 8.42
N ASN A 423 0.53 15.54 8.26
CA ASN A 423 0.65 14.59 9.36
C ASN A 423 2.10 14.45 9.84
N TRP A 424 3.05 14.26 8.94
CA TRP A 424 4.46 14.05 9.28
C TRP A 424 5.12 15.33 9.82
N CYS A 425 4.73 16.52 9.33
CA CYS A 425 5.13 17.78 9.97
C CYS A 425 4.62 17.84 11.42
N ARG A 426 3.38 17.43 11.68
CA ARG A 426 2.82 17.40 13.05
C ARG A 426 3.56 16.43 13.95
N GLU A 427 3.94 15.25 13.45
CA GLU A 427 4.78 14.27 14.16
C GLU A 427 6.12 14.89 14.57
N LEU A 428 6.75 15.65 13.67
CA LEU A 428 7.97 16.41 13.95
C LEU A 428 7.77 17.69 14.78
N GLY A 429 6.53 18.02 15.17
CA GLY A 429 6.22 19.27 15.88
C GLY A 429 6.37 20.54 15.03
N ARG A 430 6.42 20.40 13.71
CA ARG A 430 6.50 21.48 12.72
C ARG A 430 5.11 21.98 12.33
N ASN A 431 5.01 23.27 12.01
CA ASN A 431 3.77 23.91 11.56
C ASN A 431 3.89 24.58 10.18
N ASP A 432 4.92 24.23 9.42
CA ASP A 432 5.27 24.82 8.12
C ASP A 432 4.76 24.03 6.91
N ALA A 433 3.95 22.99 7.11
CA ALA A 433 3.40 22.14 6.04
C ALA A 433 2.74 22.95 4.92
N THR A 434 1.96 23.99 5.25
CA THR A 434 1.30 24.87 4.26
C THR A 434 2.30 25.62 3.40
N ALA A 435 3.40 26.09 3.99
CA ALA A 435 4.46 26.81 3.27
C ALA A 435 5.25 25.85 2.37
N LEU A 436 5.59 24.65 2.86
CA LEU A 436 6.25 23.61 2.06
C LEU A 436 5.44 23.22 0.82
N LEU A 437 4.12 23.17 0.94
CA LEU A 437 3.22 22.87 -0.18
C LEU A 437 2.99 24.07 -1.12
N GLY A 438 3.53 25.25 -0.81
CA GLY A 438 3.33 26.48 -1.60
C GLY A 438 1.91 27.05 -1.52
N LEU A 439 1.17 26.76 -0.45
CA LEU A 439 -0.24 27.13 -0.26
C LEU A 439 -0.43 28.38 0.62
N ASP A 440 0.66 29.01 1.06
CA ASP A 440 0.68 30.19 1.95
C ASP A 440 0.49 31.53 1.22
N GLY A 441 0.34 31.50 -0.12
CA GLY A 441 0.19 32.69 -0.94
C GLY A 441 1.51 33.37 -1.33
N SER A 442 2.66 32.86 -0.88
CA SER A 442 3.99 33.35 -1.32
C SER A 442 4.30 32.99 -2.77
N ALA A 443 3.69 31.93 -3.29
CA ALA A 443 3.80 31.49 -4.67
C ALA A 443 2.59 31.98 -5.48
N ALA A 444 2.40 33.31 -5.57
CA ALA A 444 1.56 33.85 -6.63
C ALA A 444 2.22 33.47 -7.97
N PRO A 445 1.50 32.86 -8.93
CA PRO A 445 2.06 32.67 -10.26
C PRO A 445 2.36 34.06 -10.82
N VAL A 446 3.62 34.29 -11.20
CA VAL A 446 3.96 35.37 -12.11
C VAL A 446 3.23 35.02 -13.40
N ILE A 447 2.11 35.71 -13.65
CA ILE A 447 1.29 35.59 -14.86
C ILE A 447 2.13 35.99 -16.08
#